data_AF-A0A1Z4KX97-F1
#
_entry.id   AF-A0A1Z4KX97-F1
#
_cell.length_a   1.000
_cell.length_b   1.000
_cell.length_c   1.000
_cell.angle_alpha   90.00
_cell.angle_beta   90.00
_cell.angle_gamma   90.00
#
_symmetry.space_group_name_H-M   'P 1'
#
loop_
_entity.id
_entity.type
_entity.pdbx_description
1 polymer ?
#
loop_
_entity_poly.entity_id
_entity_poly.type
_entity_poly.pdbx_seq_one_letter_code
_entity_poly.pdbx_strand_id
1 'polypeptide(L)'
;MSHFTQLKTKLTNRDCLVQALEDLKLQPHVFEQPQPLAGYYMDSQGYSAEIIIFGRTIKARADIGFRWNQSSGVYEVIHDEYETSPRLGEDFFSHN
;
A
#
# COMPACT_ATOMS: atom_id res chain seq x y z
N MET A 1 -17.96 26.54 7.15
CA MET A 1 -17.66 25.40 8.04
C MET A 1 -17.76 24.15 7.18
N SER A 2 -16.67 23.42 6.94
CA SER A 2 -16.77 22.14 6.21
C SER A 2 -17.26 21.06 7.17
N HIS A 3 -18.31 20.37 6.75
CA HIS A 3 -18.83 19.17 7.39
C HIS A 3 -18.02 17.98 6.87
N PHE A 4 -17.04 17.52 7.64
CA PHE A 4 -16.26 16.32 7.28
C PHE A 4 -17.00 15.08 7.77
N THR A 5 -17.19 14.11 6.87
CA THR A 5 -17.76 12.80 7.20
C THR A 5 -16.61 11.81 7.34
N GLN A 6 -16.49 11.16 8.50
CA GLN A 6 -15.54 10.07 8.71
C GLN A 6 -16.13 8.78 8.13
N LEU A 7 -15.45 8.19 7.15
CA LEU A 7 -15.82 6.91 6.54
C LEU A 7 -14.81 5.84 6.96
N LYS A 8 -15.28 4.75 7.58
CA LYS A 8 -14.44 3.56 7.77
C LYS A 8 -14.38 2.80 6.46
N THR A 9 -13.26 2.89 5.75
CA THR A 9 -13.05 2.19 4.48
C THR A 9 -12.38 0.83 4.70
N LYS A 10 -12.84 -0.20 3.97
CA LYS A 10 -12.17 -1.49 3.87
C LYS A 10 -11.69 -1.67 2.44
N LEU A 11 -10.43 -2.05 2.26
CA LEU A 11 -9.87 -2.36 0.95
C LEU A 11 -10.25 -3.81 0.59
N THR A 12 -11.43 -4.04 0.04
CA THR A 12 -11.92 -5.41 -0.25
C THR A 12 -11.94 -5.75 -1.74
N ASN A 13 -12.06 -4.74 -2.60
CA ASN A 13 -12.14 -4.91 -4.04
C ASN A 13 -10.78 -4.54 -4.66
N ARG A 14 -10.19 -5.50 -5.39
CA ARG A 14 -8.90 -5.35 -6.04
C ARG A 14 -8.88 -4.21 -7.05
N ASP A 15 -9.85 -4.17 -7.96
CA ASP A 15 -9.89 -3.19 -9.06
C ASP A 15 -10.10 -1.76 -8.52
N CYS A 16 -10.97 -1.60 -7.52
CA CYS A 16 -11.16 -0.31 -6.86
C CYS A 16 -9.87 0.17 -6.15
N LEU A 17 -9.15 -0.74 -5.49
CA LEU A 17 -7.88 -0.40 -4.85
C LEU A 17 -6.84 0.02 -5.90
N VAL A 18 -6.69 -0.75 -6.97
CA VAL A 18 -5.75 -0.43 -8.07
C VAL A 18 -6.08 0.93 -8.67
N GLN A 19 -7.35 1.17 -9.02
CA GLN A 19 -7.79 2.44 -9.58
C GLN A 19 -7.49 3.62 -8.64
N ALA A 20 -7.77 3.48 -7.34
CA ALA A 20 -7.47 4.52 -6.36
C ALA A 20 -5.97 4.83 -6.28
N LEU A 21 -5.11 3.81 -6.30
CA LEU A 21 -3.65 4.00 -6.30
C LEU A 21 -3.16 4.67 -7.61
N GLU A 22 -3.78 4.37 -8.75
CA GLU A 22 -3.50 5.03 -10.04
C GLU A 22 -3.96 6.49 -10.06
N ASP A 23 -5.12 6.79 -9.49
CA ASP A 23 -5.63 8.15 -9.35
C ASP A 23 -4.67 9.00 -8.50
N LEU A 24 -4.09 8.39 -7.47
CA LEU A 24 -3.03 8.95 -6.62
C LEU A 24 -1.63 8.96 -7.28
N LYS A 25 -1.52 8.51 -8.54
CA LYS A 25 -0.27 8.48 -9.33
C LYS A 25 0.83 7.60 -8.74
N LEU A 26 0.47 6.56 -8.00
CA LEU A 26 1.41 5.66 -7.31
C LEU A 26 1.92 4.49 -8.18
N GLN A 27 1.38 4.31 -9.38
CA GLN A 27 1.84 3.30 -10.35
C GLN A 27 1.88 1.86 -9.76
N PRO A 28 0.73 1.34 -9.27
CA PRO A 28 0.66 -0.01 -8.71
C PRO A 28 0.95 -1.07 -9.79
N HIS A 29 1.64 -2.13 -9.38
CA HIS A 29 1.90 -3.31 -10.20
C HIS A 29 1.10 -4.49 -9.62
N VAL A 30 0.38 -5.19 -10.49
CA VAL A 30 -0.62 -6.18 -10.12
C VAL A 30 -0.15 -7.56 -10.56
N PHE A 31 -0.04 -8.50 -9.62
CA PHE A 31 0.44 -9.86 -9.84
C PHE A 31 -0.60 -10.91 -9.46
N GLU A 32 -0.70 -12.00 -10.22
CA GLU A 32 -1.62 -13.10 -9.89
C GLU A 32 -1.26 -13.80 -8.58
N GLN A 33 0.04 -13.94 -8.32
CA GLN A 33 0.59 -14.50 -7.09
C GLN A 33 1.43 -13.46 -6.37
N PRO A 34 1.42 -13.45 -5.02
CA PRO A 34 2.18 -12.48 -4.24
C PRO A 34 3.67 -12.55 -4.57
N GLN A 35 4.25 -11.39 -4.90
CA GLN A 35 5.67 -11.25 -5.20
C GLN A 35 6.41 -10.69 -3.98
N PRO A 36 7.69 -11.04 -3.77
CA PRO A 36 8.49 -10.49 -2.68
C PRO A 36 8.57 -8.96 -2.76
N LEU A 37 8.45 -8.30 -1.61
CA LEU A 37 8.72 -6.86 -1.50
C LEU A 37 10.22 -6.61 -1.34
N ALA A 38 10.73 -5.47 -1.80
CA ALA A 38 12.05 -4.99 -1.41
C ALA A 38 11.93 -4.05 -0.20
N GLY A 39 12.63 -4.35 0.89
CA GLY A 39 12.77 -3.49 2.05
C GLY A 39 13.91 -2.47 1.89
N TYR A 40 14.16 -1.68 2.95
CA TYR A 40 15.20 -0.65 2.96
C TYR A 40 16.60 -1.17 2.58
N TYR A 41 16.94 -2.39 3.02
CA TYR A 41 18.22 -3.06 2.71
C TYR A 41 18.14 -3.98 1.48
N MET A 42 17.11 -3.81 0.63
CA MET A 42 16.84 -4.65 -0.55
C MET A 42 16.52 -6.13 -0.21
N ASP A 43 16.14 -6.42 1.03
CA ASP A 43 15.66 -7.73 1.46
C ASP A 43 14.15 -7.72 1.66
N SER A 44 13.49 -8.86 1.48
CA SER A 44 12.04 -8.93 1.64
C SER A 44 11.59 -9.16 3.07
N GLN A 45 12.49 -9.60 3.95
CA GLN A 45 12.16 -10.04 5.31
C GLN A 45 11.00 -11.06 5.36
N GLY A 46 10.78 -11.80 4.26
CA GLY A 46 9.68 -12.77 4.12
C GLY A 46 8.33 -12.16 3.72
N TYR A 47 8.22 -10.86 3.50
CA TYR A 47 6.99 -10.21 3.06
C TYR A 47 6.80 -10.30 1.54
N SER A 48 5.54 -10.45 1.12
CA SER A 48 5.14 -10.49 -0.28
C SER A 48 3.72 -9.92 -0.45
N ALA A 49 3.36 -9.50 -1.66
CA ALA A 49 2.05 -8.90 -1.95
C ALA A 49 1.63 -9.07 -3.42
N GLU A 50 0.32 -9.07 -3.67
CA GLU A 50 -0.26 -9.13 -5.03
C GLU A 50 -0.32 -7.77 -5.72
N ILE A 51 -0.31 -6.67 -4.97
CA ILE A 51 -0.30 -5.32 -5.51
C ILE A 51 0.89 -4.59 -4.89
N ILE A 52 1.82 -4.12 -5.72
CA ILE A 52 3.09 -3.53 -5.27
C ILE A 52 3.26 -2.14 -5.86
N ILE A 53 3.59 -1.17 -5.02
CA ILE A 53 4.15 0.11 -5.44
C ILE A 53 5.65 0.02 -5.18
N PHE A 54 6.44 0.04 -6.25
CA PHE A 54 7.89 -0.02 -6.10
C PHE A 54 8.40 1.27 -5.47
N GLY A 55 9.24 1.18 -4.43
CA GLY A 55 9.72 2.35 -3.69
C GLY A 55 10.30 3.44 -4.61
N ARG A 56 11.00 3.03 -5.67
CA ARG A 56 11.56 3.92 -6.70
C ARG A 56 10.54 4.87 -7.34
N THR A 57 9.27 4.49 -7.46
CA THR A 57 8.23 5.35 -8.07
C THR A 57 7.85 6.51 -7.16
N ILE A 58 8.03 6.36 -5.85
CA ILE A 58 7.77 7.37 -4.82
C ILE A 58 9.05 7.90 -4.15
N LYS A 59 10.22 7.62 -4.75
CA LYS A 59 11.55 7.95 -4.20
C LYS A 59 11.84 7.31 -2.83
N ALA A 60 11.15 6.24 -2.45
CA ALA A 60 11.42 5.41 -1.28
C ALA A 60 12.42 4.29 -1.60
N ARG A 61 13.11 3.79 -0.57
CA ARG A 61 13.94 2.58 -0.72
C ARG A 61 13.14 1.29 -0.61
N ALA A 62 12.14 1.29 0.27
CA ALA A 62 11.25 0.17 0.47
C ALA A 62 10.02 0.26 -0.43
N ASP A 63 9.52 -0.91 -0.85
CA ASP A 63 8.25 -1.06 -1.56
C ASP A 63 7.06 -0.96 -0.59
N ILE A 64 5.88 -0.69 -1.16
CA ILE A 64 4.60 -0.82 -0.46
C ILE A 64 3.85 -1.98 -1.10
N GLY A 65 3.35 -2.90 -0.27
CA GLY A 65 2.56 -4.04 -0.70
C GLY A 65 1.13 -4.00 -0.16
N PHE A 66 0.17 -4.47 -0.97
CA PHE A 66 -1.16 -4.84 -0.49
C PHE A 66 -1.35 -6.35 -0.65
N ARG A 67 -1.51 -7.04 0.48
CA ARG A 67 -1.67 -8.50 0.56
C ARG A 67 -3.11 -8.85 0.87
N TRP A 68 -3.72 -9.74 0.09
CA TRP A 68 -5.06 -10.21 0.43
C TRP A 68 -5.02 -11.12 1.67
N ASN A 69 -5.75 -10.75 2.73
CA ASN A 69 -5.93 -11.61 3.90
C ASN A 69 -7.29 -12.31 3.81
N GLN A 70 -7.26 -13.63 3.61
CA GLN A 70 -8.46 -14.46 3.49
C GLN A 70 -9.31 -14.50 4.78
N SER A 71 -8.67 -14.40 5.95
CA SER A 71 -9.36 -14.50 7.24
C SER A 71 -10.15 -13.23 7.57
N SER A 72 -9.61 -12.06 7.23
CA SER A 72 -10.24 -10.77 7.48
C SER A 72 -11.05 -10.25 6.28
N GLY A 73 -10.83 -10.83 5.09
CA GLY A 73 -11.51 -10.45 3.86
C GLY A 73 -11.16 -9.03 3.40
N VAL A 74 -9.95 -8.57 3.71
CA VAL A 74 -9.44 -7.25 3.33
C VAL A 74 -8.00 -7.35 2.85
N TYR A 75 -7.57 -6.39 2.03
CA TYR A 75 -6.17 -6.15 1.74
C TYR A 75 -5.50 -5.49 2.95
N GLU A 76 -4.42 -6.11 3.43
CA GLU A 76 -3.51 -5.55 4.42
C GLU A 76 -2.41 -4.78 3.71
N VAL A 77 -2.08 -3.60 4.21
CA VAL A 77 -0.94 -2.81 3.72
C VAL A 77 0.32 -3.22 4.47
N ILE A 78 1.40 -3.43 3.71
CA ILE A 78 2.74 -3.71 4.21
C ILE A 78 3.62 -2.57 3.71
N HIS A 79 4.17 -1.78 4.63
CA HIS A 79 5.05 -0.67 4.29
C HIS A 79 6.06 -0.40 5.39
N ASP A 80 7.19 0.20 5.02
CA ASP A 80 8.15 0.79 5.96
C ASP A 80 7.68 2.21 6.26
N GLU A 81 7.19 2.45 7.47
CA GLU A 81 6.65 3.75 7.90
C GLU A 81 7.72 4.86 7.83
N TYR A 82 8.95 4.58 8.26
CA TYR A 82 10.04 5.55 8.25
C TYR A 82 10.42 5.98 6.82
N GLU A 83 10.34 5.07 5.86
CA GLU A 83 10.56 5.40 4.46
C GLU A 83 9.35 6.06 3.80
N THR A 84 8.15 5.52 4.00
CA THR A 84 7.02 5.87 3.13
C THR A 84 6.22 7.08 3.63
N SER A 85 6.09 7.28 4.96
CA SER A 85 5.33 8.38 5.53
C SER A 85 5.86 9.77 5.15
N PRO A 86 7.17 10.07 5.16
CA PRO A 86 7.68 11.37 4.72
C PRO A 86 7.41 11.71 3.24
N ARG A 87 7.03 10.71 2.44
CA ARG A 87 6.83 10.84 0.99
C ARG A 87 5.35 10.92 0.61
N LEU A 88 4.48 10.32 1.41
CA LEU A 88 3.05 10.24 1.17
C LEU A 88 2.23 11.12 2.14
N GLY A 89 2.82 11.52 3.27
CA GLY A 89 2.17 12.18 4.40
C GLY A 89 2.06 11.25 5.60
N GLU A 90 2.19 11.80 6.82
CA GLU A 90 2.20 11.03 8.08
C GLU A 90 0.94 10.17 8.28
N ASP A 91 -0.22 10.62 7.77
CA ASP A 91 -1.51 9.93 7.92
C ASP A 91 -2.00 9.23 6.65
N PHE A 92 -1.10 8.90 5.73
CA PHE A 92 -1.51 8.33 4.44
C PHE A 92 -2.16 6.94 4.57
N PHE A 93 -1.66 6.12 5.49
CA PHE A 93 -2.19 4.76 5.75
C PHE A 93 -2.81 4.58 7.15
N SER A 94 -2.52 5.50 8.08
CA SER A 94 -3.06 5.51 9.44
C SER A 94 -4.35 6.33 9.50
N HIS A 95 -5.30 5.89 10.32
CA HIS A 95 -6.41 6.71 10.78
C HIS A 95 -6.30 6.77 12.31
N ASN A 96 -5.84 7.91 12.84
CA ASN A 96 -6.04 8.23 14.25
C ASN A 96 -7.31 9.09 14.40
#